data_AF-A0A819SA23-F1
#
_entry.id   AF-A0A819SA23-F1
#
_cell.length_a   1.000
_cell.length_b   1.000
_cell.length_c   1.000
_cell.angle_alpha   90.00
_cell.angle_beta   90.00
_cell.angle_gamma   90.00
#
_symmetry.space_group_name_H-M   'P 1'
#
loop_
_entity.id
_entity.type
_entity.pdbx_description
1 polymer ?
#
loop_
_entity_poly.entity_id
_entity_poly.type
_entity_poly.pdbx_seq_one_letter_code
_entity_poly.pdbx_strand_id
1 'polypeptide(L)'
;MYATRDTLTYIPNTVLSSVILSTTENRSKLIQHDENGRIFIDLPPILFKHALEQLRRWKNRGNISADREILPPSWHVKNEFDEMLISLDLPIECTLYNVSDDPSRHVGTGGGTLCDRDLVGWTRFIDRAGNVIVRQAPGIGCGGQKSGWLLGTYPTEPWTTTLSTLCYTDEMRIPCRAWTPIRTTHCGSFLVFELRSPPFCPARVCTDDYNLN
;
A
#
# COMPACT_ATOMS: atom_id res chain seq x y z
N MET A 1 26.52 3.89 -11.95
CA MET A 1 25.70 3.13 -10.98
C MET A 1 25.28 1.85 -11.65
N TYR A 2 25.33 0.70 -10.97
CA TYR A 2 24.94 -0.59 -11.55
C TYR A 2 23.72 -1.12 -10.81
N ALA A 3 22.64 -1.41 -11.54
CA ALA A 3 21.46 -2.11 -11.04
C ALA A 3 21.42 -3.51 -11.65
N THR A 4 20.91 -4.49 -10.89
CA THR A 4 20.75 -5.87 -11.40
C THR A 4 19.42 -6.03 -12.10
N ARG A 5 19.32 -7.01 -13.01
CA ARG A 5 18.07 -7.31 -13.70
C ARG A 5 16.90 -7.48 -12.75
N ASP A 6 17.10 -8.32 -11.74
CA ASP A 6 16.10 -8.59 -10.73
C ASP A 6 15.67 -7.36 -9.92
N THR A 7 16.55 -6.36 -9.73
CA THR A 7 16.17 -5.14 -9.01
C THR A 7 15.23 -4.29 -9.85
N LEU A 8 15.52 -4.18 -11.15
CA LEU A 8 14.72 -3.38 -12.08
C LEU A 8 13.39 -4.06 -12.41
N THR A 9 13.32 -5.39 -12.35
CA THR A 9 12.08 -6.16 -12.57
C THR A 9 11.39 -6.58 -11.28
N TYR A 10 11.81 -6.10 -10.10
CA TYR A 10 11.22 -6.49 -8.81
C TYR A 10 9.75 -6.07 -8.70
N ILE A 11 9.43 -4.87 -9.17
CA ILE A 11 8.06 -4.38 -9.32
C ILE A 11 7.72 -4.44 -10.82
N PRO A 12 6.76 -5.29 -11.23
CA PRO A 12 6.38 -5.42 -12.63
C PRO A 12 5.60 -4.19 -13.11
N ASN A 13 5.49 -4.03 -14.43
CA ASN A 13 4.70 -2.97 -15.07
C ASN A 13 5.16 -1.53 -14.74
N THR A 14 6.43 -1.37 -14.35
CA THR A 14 7.07 -0.07 -14.11
C THR A 14 7.97 0.32 -15.29
N VAL A 15 8.34 1.59 -15.40
CA VAL A 15 9.37 2.06 -16.33
C VAL A 15 10.70 1.34 -16.09
N LEU A 16 11.03 1.00 -14.84
CA LEU A 16 12.24 0.24 -14.52
C LEU A 16 12.19 -1.19 -15.09
N SER A 17 11.03 -1.85 -15.00
CA SER A 17 10.88 -3.21 -15.50
C SER A 17 10.92 -3.29 -17.02
N SER A 18 10.45 -2.25 -17.72
CA SER A 18 10.43 -2.20 -19.19
C SER A 18 11.81 -1.97 -19.80
N VAL A 19 12.73 -1.32 -19.07
CA VAL A 19 14.15 -1.13 -19.47
C VAL A 19 14.84 -2.45 -19.81
N ILE A 20 14.46 -3.56 -19.16
CA ILE A 20 15.13 -4.85 -19.34
C ILE A 20 14.34 -5.82 -20.21
N LEU A 21 13.01 -5.78 -20.15
CA LEU A 21 12.18 -6.78 -20.80
C LEU A 21 12.11 -6.60 -22.33
N SER A 22 12.75 -5.56 -22.90
CA SER A 22 12.68 -5.22 -24.33
C SER A 22 11.24 -5.16 -24.85
N THR A 23 10.27 -4.99 -23.96
CA THR A 23 8.88 -4.69 -24.28
C THR A 23 8.84 -3.21 -24.66
N THR A 24 9.45 -2.90 -25.81
CA THR A 24 9.45 -1.60 -26.44
C THR A 24 8.10 -1.36 -27.10
N GLU A 25 7.06 -1.28 -26.28
CA GLU A 25 5.97 -0.37 -26.60
C GLU A 25 6.25 0.90 -25.81
N ASN A 26 7.15 1.72 -26.34
CA ASN A 26 7.01 3.17 -26.55
C ASN A 26 6.10 3.99 -25.61
N ARG A 27 6.04 3.65 -24.31
CA ARG A 27 5.10 4.25 -23.36
C ARG A 27 5.73 5.30 -22.45
N SER A 28 7.03 5.20 -22.17
CA SER A 28 7.70 6.16 -21.30
C SER A 28 8.66 7.04 -22.09
N LYS A 29 8.37 8.34 -22.14
CA LYS A 29 9.25 9.39 -22.68
C LYS A 29 10.61 9.47 -21.96
N LEU A 30 10.72 8.83 -20.80
CA LEU A 30 11.93 8.79 -20.00
C LEU A 30 13.02 7.90 -20.60
N ILE A 31 12.65 6.88 -21.38
CA ILE A 31 13.61 5.93 -21.95
C ILE A 31 14.09 6.44 -23.31
N GLN A 32 15.39 6.68 -23.42
CA GLN A 32 16.08 7.08 -24.65
C GLN A 32 17.17 6.08 -24.99
N HIS A 33 17.57 6.04 -26.26
CA HIS A 33 18.66 5.20 -26.75
C HIS A 33 19.73 6.07 -27.43
N ASP A 34 21.01 5.77 -27.19
CA ASP A 34 22.07 6.32 -28.03
C ASP A 34 22.23 5.54 -29.35
N GLU A 35 23.12 6.04 -30.21
CA GLU A 35 23.51 5.42 -31.47
C GLU A 35 24.06 3.98 -31.33
N ASN A 36 24.50 3.60 -30.14
CA ASN A 36 25.03 2.27 -29.81
C ASN A 36 23.97 1.37 -29.14
N GLY A 37 22.72 1.83 -29.05
CA GLY A 37 21.62 1.11 -28.41
C GLY A 37 21.66 1.10 -26.88
N ARG A 38 22.53 1.90 -26.24
CA ARG A 38 22.56 2.02 -24.77
C ARG A 38 21.34 2.78 -24.29
N ILE A 39 20.80 2.35 -23.16
CA ILE A 39 19.59 2.93 -22.57
C ILE A 39 19.96 4.11 -21.67
N PHE A 40 19.26 5.22 -21.83
CA PHE A 40 19.31 6.41 -20.99
C PHE A 40 17.93 6.62 -20.37
N ILE A 41 17.91 6.95 -19.08
CA ILE A 41 16.70 7.30 -18.35
C ILE A 41 16.86 8.75 -17.91
N ASP A 42 16.02 9.65 -18.42
CA ASP A 42 16.10 11.08 -18.14
C ASP A 42 15.43 11.41 -16.79
N LEU A 43 16.17 11.18 -15.70
CA LEU A 43 15.73 11.42 -14.32
C LEU A 43 16.82 12.08 -13.47
N PRO A 44 16.45 12.79 -12.38
CA PRO A 44 17.43 13.36 -11.45
C PRO A 44 18.33 12.25 -10.85
N PRO A 45 19.65 12.24 -11.14
CA PRO A 45 20.49 11.07 -10.89
C PRO A 45 20.65 10.75 -9.39
N ILE A 46 20.60 11.76 -8.52
CA ILE A 46 20.72 11.60 -7.06
C ILE A 46 19.44 10.98 -6.49
N LEU A 47 18.27 11.49 -6.90
CA LEU A 47 16.98 10.97 -6.47
C LEU A 47 16.79 9.54 -6.96
N PHE A 48 17.11 9.29 -8.23
CA PHE A 48 17.01 7.96 -8.83
C PHE A 48 17.91 6.94 -8.13
N LYS A 49 19.15 7.33 -7.78
CA LYS A 49 20.04 6.50 -6.95
C LYS A 49 19.36 6.09 -5.64
N HIS A 50 18.75 7.04 -4.97
CA HIS A 50 18.16 6.83 -3.66
C HIS A 50 16.93 5.91 -3.72
N ALA A 51 16.10 6.05 -4.75
CA ALA A 51 14.98 5.14 -5.00
C ALA A 51 15.47 3.70 -5.31
N LEU A 52 16.46 3.55 -6.20
CA LEU A 52 17.03 2.24 -6.55
C LEU A 52 17.65 1.51 -5.35
N GLU A 53 18.35 2.23 -4.47
CA GLU A 53 18.92 1.64 -3.26
C GLU A 53 17.83 1.12 -2.31
N GLN A 54 16.70 1.82 -2.20
CA GLN A 54 15.56 1.39 -1.40
C GLN A 54 14.84 0.18 -2.00
N LEU A 55 14.58 0.19 -3.32
CA LEU A 55 14.03 -0.97 -4.03
C LEU A 55 14.91 -2.21 -3.87
N ARG A 56 16.25 -2.05 -3.93
CA ARG A 56 17.19 -3.14 -3.69
C ARG A 56 17.09 -3.69 -2.27
N ARG A 57 16.88 -2.83 -1.27
CA ARG A 57 16.65 -3.26 0.13
C ARG A 57 15.34 -4.01 0.27
N TRP A 58 14.26 -3.58 -0.40
CA TRP A 58 12.98 -4.29 -0.38
C TRP A 58 13.10 -5.70 -0.93
N LYS A 59 13.80 -5.87 -2.05
CA LYS A 59 14.12 -7.19 -2.62
C LYS A 59 14.87 -8.06 -1.61
N ASN A 60 15.92 -7.52 -0.97
CA ASN A 60 16.83 -8.30 -0.14
C ASN A 60 16.29 -8.62 1.27
N ARG A 61 15.40 -7.80 1.82
CA ARG A 61 14.97 -7.92 3.23
C ARG A 61 13.85 -8.92 3.50
N GLY A 62 13.11 -9.39 2.48
CA GLY A 62 11.94 -10.24 2.72
C GLY A 62 10.91 -9.60 3.68
N ASN A 63 9.96 -10.36 4.22
CA ASN A 63 8.82 -9.88 5.03
C ASN A 63 9.18 -9.20 6.39
N ILE A 64 10.43 -8.83 6.65
CA ILE A 64 10.96 -8.55 8.00
C ILE A 64 10.91 -7.05 8.40
N SER A 65 10.50 -6.13 7.52
CA SER A 65 10.61 -4.68 7.77
C SER A 65 9.29 -3.93 7.57
N ALA A 66 8.82 -3.24 8.62
CA ALA A 66 7.71 -2.28 8.58
C ALA A 66 8.03 -1.07 7.69
N ASP A 67 9.31 -0.67 7.60
CA ASP A 67 9.73 0.46 6.77
C ASP A 67 9.93 0.01 5.32
N ARG A 68 8.85 0.15 4.54
CA ARG A 68 8.86 0.03 3.08
C ARG A 68 8.19 1.25 2.46
N GLU A 69 8.48 2.42 3.02
CA GLU A 69 8.27 3.69 2.33
C GLU A 69 9.51 3.94 1.47
N ILE A 70 9.33 4.43 0.24
CA ILE A 70 10.46 4.97 -0.53
C ILE A 70 10.54 6.44 -0.14
N LEU A 71 11.48 6.78 0.73
CA LEU A 71 11.65 8.12 1.26
C LEU A 71 12.58 8.95 0.37
N PRO A 72 12.37 10.28 0.28
CA PRO A 72 13.33 11.16 -0.36
C PRO A 72 14.62 11.26 0.48
N PRO A 73 15.76 11.65 -0.12
CA PRO A 73 17.00 11.88 0.64
C PRO A 73 16.90 13.07 1.62
N SER A 74 15.96 13.98 1.41
CA SER A 74 15.62 15.09 2.31
C SER A 74 14.20 15.57 2.04
N TRP A 75 13.50 16.11 3.05
CA TRP A 75 12.15 16.65 2.87
C TRP A 75 12.08 17.86 1.92
N HIS A 76 13.17 18.60 1.74
CA HIS A 76 13.22 19.72 0.80
C HIS A 76 13.00 19.31 -0.67
N VAL A 77 13.32 18.06 -1.01
CA VAL A 77 13.15 17.51 -2.37
C VAL A 77 11.99 16.53 -2.45
N LYS A 78 11.09 16.51 -1.46
CA LYS A 78 9.98 15.53 -1.40
C LYS A 78 9.12 15.57 -2.67
N ASN A 79 8.69 16.77 -3.08
CA ASN A 79 7.81 16.92 -4.25
C ASN A 79 8.49 16.42 -5.53
N GLU A 80 9.75 16.80 -5.76
CA GLU A 80 10.52 16.34 -6.93
C GLU A 80 10.74 14.82 -6.89
N PHE A 81 10.97 14.26 -5.71
CA PHE A 81 11.12 12.84 -5.52
C PHE A 81 9.82 12.08 -5.79
N ASP A 82 8.69 12.55 -5.26
CA ASP A 82 7.38 11.95 -5.48
C ASP A 82 7.00 11.98 -6.97
N GLU A 83 7.20 13.12 -7.66
CA GLU A 83 7.01 13.25 -9.11
C GLU A 83 7.89 12.27 -9.90
N MET A 84 9.15 12.08 -9.47
CA MET A 84 10.03 11.08 -10.06
C MET A 84 9.49 9.65 -9.87
N LEU A 85 9.00 9.29 -8.68
CA LEU A 85 8.42 7.96 -8.45
C LEU A 85 7.16 7.73 -9.30
N ILE A 86 6.32 8.76 -9.47
CA ILE A 86 5.16 8.74 -10.35
C ILE A 86 5.60 8.51 -11.80
N SER A 87 6.62 9.24 -12.25
CA SER A 87 7.13 9.11 -13.63
C SER A 87 7.69 7.71 -13.93
N LEU A 88 8.13 6.99 -12.89
CA LEU A 88 8.62 5.61 -12.98
C LEU A 88 7.49 4.56 -13.01
N ASP A 89 6.22 4.99 -12.97
CA ASP A 89 5.04 4.14 -12.80
C ASP A 89 5.15 3.21 -11.59
N LEU A 90 5.79 3.66 -10.50
CA LEU A 90 5.79 2.89 -9.27
C LEU A 90 4.39 2.88 -8.65
N PRO A 91 3.96 1.77 -8.01
CA PRO A 91 2.67 1.68 -7.33
C PRO A 91 2.68 2.63 -6.13
N ILE A 92 2.20 3.85 -6.33
CA ILE A 92 2.28 4.93 -5.33
C ILE A 92 1.54 4.54 -4.05
N GLU A 93 0.51 3.72 -4.12
CA GLU A 93 -0.20 3.17 -2.96
C GLU A 93 0.69 2.29 -2.07
N CYS A 94 1.74 1.72 -2.64
CA CYS A 94 2.75 0.91 -1.95
C CYS A 94 3.98 1.72 -1.53
N THR A 95 4.08 2.99 -1.89
CA THR A 95 5.20 3.86 -1.54
C THR A 95 4.78 5.09 -0.74
N LEU A 96 3.52 5.49 -0.81
CA LEU A 96 2.92 6.66 -0.18
C LEU A 96 1.58 6.26 0.44
N TYR A 97 1.61 5.98 1.73
CA TYR A 97 0.46 5.57 2.51
C TYR A 97 0.56 6.12 3.94
N ASN A 98 -0.59 6.26 4.59
CA ASN A 98 -0.68 6.50 6.02
C ASN A 98 -0.34 5.22 6.78
N VAL A 99 0.29 5.37 7.94
CA VAL A 99 0.54 4.27 8.87
C VAL A 99 -0.48 4.34 10.00
N SER A 100 -1.04 3.20 10.39
CA SER A 100 -1.78 3.09 11.63
C SER A 100 -1.32 1.90 12.47
N ASP A 101 -0.82 2.24 13.66
CA ASP A 101 -0.30 1.37 14.71
C ASP A 101 -1.17 1.33 15.97
N ASP A 102 -2.34 1.99 15.92
CA ASP A 102 -3.29 2.09 17.02
C ASP A 102 -3.74 0.68 17.48
N PRO A 103 -3.38 0.23 18.69
CA PRO A 103 -3.73 -1.11 19.15
C PRO A 103 -5.23 -1.29 19.39
N SER A 104 -5.99 -0.18 19.52
CA SER A 104 -7.40 -0.27 19.87
C SER A 104 -8.26 -0.88 18.77
N ARG A 105 -7.82 -0.86 17.51
CA ARG A 105 -8.55 -1.46 16.37
C ARG A 105 -8.35 -2.97 16.22
N HIS A 106 -7.42 -3.57 16.97
CA HIS A 106 -7.20 -5.01 16.93
C HIS A 106 -8.46 -5.76 17.39
N VAL A 107 -8.78 -6.91 16.78
CA VAL A 107 -9.99 -7.69 17.05
C VAL A 107 -10.08 -8.18 18.51
N GLY A 108 -8.92 -8.33 19.17
CA GLY A 108 -8.81 -8.64 20.59
C GLY A 108 -9.18 -7.48 21.54
N THR A 109 -9.39 -6.27 21.02
CA THR A 109 -9.78 -5.10 21.80
C THR A 109 -11.30 -5.01 21.91
N GLY A 110 -11.79 -4.66 23.10
CA GLY A 110 -13.21 -4.44 23.36
C GLY A 110 -13.81 -3.25 22.58
N GLY A 111 -15.13 -3.08 22.68
CA GLY A 111 -15.83 -1.96 22.06
C GLY A 111 -15.51 -0.61 22.69
N GLY A 112 -15.90 0.46 22.02
CA GLY A 112 -15.69 1.84 22.48
C GLY A 112 -16.46 2.87 21.67
N THR A 113 -16.04 4.13 21.75
CA THR A 113 -16.67 5.27 21.07
C THR A 113 -15.77 5.90 20.00
N LEU A 114 -14.67 5.24 19.64
CA LEU A 114 -13.75 5.74 18.61
C LEU A 114 -14.38 5.63 17.22
N CYS A 115 -13.93 6.47 16.30
CA CYS A 115 -14.42 6.49 14.92
C CYS A 115 -13.29 6.75 13.94
N ASP A 116 -13.26 6.01 12.83
CA ASP A 116 -12.30 6.19 11.73
C ASP A 116 -12.71 7.35 10.78
N ARG A 117 -13.27 8.43 11.32
CA ARG A 117 -13.74 9.59 10.52
C ARG A 117 -12.63 10.18 9.65
N ASP A 118 -11.43 10.28 10.23
CA ASP A 118 -10.27 10.95 9.63
C ASP A 118 -9.26 9.95 9.02
N LEU A 119 -9.56 8.64 9.09
CA LEU A 119 -8.71 7.60 8.50
C LEU A 119 -9.09 7.41 7.03
N VAL A 120 -8.58 8.31 6.17
CA VAL A 120 -8.91 8.38 4.74
C VAL A 120 -7.65 8.25 3.89
N GLY A 121 -7.77 7.59 2.74
CA GLY A 121 -6.68 7.33 1.81
C GLY A 121 -5.98 6.00 2.07
N TRP A 122 -4.91 5.74 1.31
CA TRP A 122 -4.12 4.52 1.44
C TRP A 122 -3.55 4.40 2.85
N THR A 123 -3.87 3.31 3.53
CA THR A 123 -3.46 3.06 4.90
C THR A 123 -2.87 1.67 5.03
N ARG A 124 -1.73 1.58 5.71
CA ARG A 124 -1.10 0.34 6.15
C ARG A 124 -1.28 0.18 7.66
N PHE A 125 -1.78 -0.98 8.07
CA PHE A 125 -1.81 -1.36 9.49
C PHE A 125 -0.51 -2.06 9.87
N ILE A 126 0.04 -1.71 11.03
CA ILE A 126 1.30 -2.27 11.54
C ILE A 126 1.25 -2.54 13.04
N ASP A 127 2.27 -3.23 13.53
CA ASP A 127 2.52 -3.45 14.96
C ASP A 127 1.29 -4.01 15.69
N ARG A 128 0.92 -3.42 16.84
CA ARG A 128 -0.16 -3.92 17.69
C ARG A 128 -1.55 -3.68 17.12
N ALA A 129 -1.66 -2.90 16.04
CA ALA A 129 -2.91 -2.81 15.31
C ALA A 129 -3.20 -4.11 14.54
N GLY A 130 -2.20 -4.96 14.29
CA GLY A 130 -2.27 -6.02 13.29
C GLY A 130 -1.90 -5.48 11.91
N ASN A 131 -2.06 -6.30 10.87
CA ASN A 131 -1.57 -5.98 9.52
C ASN A 131 -2.62 -6.08 8.40
N VAL A 132 -3.83 -6.55 8.72
CA VAL A 132 -4.94 -6.64 7.76
C VAL A 132 -6.27 -6.28 8.40
N ILE A 133 -7.25 -5.87 7.59
CA ILE A 133 -8.65 -5.73 8.01
C ILE A 133 -9.29 -7.11 8.07
N VAL A 134 -9.92 -7.47 9.18
CA VAL A 134 -10.58 -8.78 9.34
C VAL A 134 -11.58 -9.07 8.22
N ARG A 135 -11.69 -10.33 7.79
CA ARG A 135 -12.62 -10.75 6.71
C ARG A 135 -13.95 -11.32 7.20
N GLN A 136 -14.05 -11.57 8.50
CA GLN A 136 -15.26 -12.07 9.12
C GLN A 136 -15.88 -10.96 9.95
N ALA A 137 -17.21 -10.94 10.05
CA ALA A 137 -17.92 -9.97 10.86
C ALA A 137 -17.48 -10.11 12.32
N PRO A 138 -16.75 -9.13 12.87
CA PRO A 138 -16.42 -9.13 14.28
C PRO A 138 -17.69 -8.81 15.08
N GLY A 139 -17.70 -9.23 16.35
CA GLY A 139 -18.65 -8.70 17.31
C GLY A 139 -18.38 -7.23 17.63
N ILE A 140 -18.91 -6.76 18.76
CA ILE A 140 -18.55 -5.44 19.29
C ILE A 140 -17.08 -5.48 19.71
N GLY A 141 -16.25 -4.60 19.15
CA GLY A 141 -14.82 -4.62 19.39
C GLY A 141 -14.09 -3.46 18.73
N CYS A 142 -12.76 -3.56 18.71
CA CYS A 142 -11.88 -2.71 17.92
C CYS A 142 -12.00 -1.22 18.27
N GLY A 143 -12.34 -0.92 19.53
CA GLY A 143 -12.49 0.45 20.04
C GLY A 143 -13.71 1.21 19.50
N GLY A 144 -14.52 0.60 18.62
CA GLY A 144 -15.74 1.17 18.06
C GLY A 144 -17.01 0.56 18.66
N GLN A 145 -18.15 1.18 18.37
CA GLN A 145 -19.47 0.59 18.65
C GLN A 145 -19.97 -0.21 17.45
N LYS A 146 -19.59 0.23 16.24
CA LYS A 146 -19.95 -0.39 14.97
C LYS A 146 -18.68 -0.88 14.29
N SER A 147 -18.47 -2.19 14.34
CA SER A 147 -17.24 -2.81 13.84
C SER A 147 -17.32 -3.02 12.32
N GLY A 148 -16.23 -2.69 11.63
CA GLY A 148 -16.07 -2.81 10.19
C GLY A 148 -15.18 -3.99 9.81
N TRP A 149 -15.53 -4.69 8.74
CA TRP A 149 -14.74 -5.81 8.19
C TRP A 149 -14.75 -5.80 6.68
N LEU A 150 -13.75 -6.45 6.09
CA LEU A 150 -13.62 -6.65 4.67
C LEU A 150 -14.57 -7.75 4.20
N LEU A 151 -15.48 -7.43 3.29
CA LEU A 151 -16.25 -8.39 2.53
C LEU A 151 -15.46 -8.79 1.28
N GLY A 152 -14.92 -10.00 1.28
CA GLY A 152 -14.16 -10.56 0.16
C GLY A 152 -12.84 -11.20 0.61
N THR A 153 -11.90 -11.32 -0.33
CA THR A 153 -10.55 -11.85 -0.10
C THR A 153 -9.51 -10.76 -0.30
N TYR A 154 -8.36 -10.93 0.33
CA TYR A 154 -7.20 -10.11 0.01
C TYR A 154 -6.71 -10.44 -1.41
N PRO A 155 -6.13 -9.47 -2.15
CA PRO A 155 -5.35 -9.79 -3.34
C PRO A 155 -4.22 -10.74 -2.97
N THR A 156 -4.05 -11.82 -3.72
CA THR A 156 -2.98 -12.82 -3.50
C THR A 156 -1.76 -12.56 -4.38
N GLU A 157 -1.94 -11.86 -5.50
CA GLU A 157 -0.86 -11.54 -6.42
C GLU A 157 -0.18 -10.23 -6.02
N PRO A 158 1.14 -10.21 -5.81
CA PRO A 158 1.90 -8.97 -5.62
C PRO A 158 1.66 -7.93 -6.71
N TRP A 159 1.62 -6.68 -6.27
CA TRP A 159 1.48 -5.47 -7.09
C TRP A 159 0.13 -5.39 -7.83
N THR A 160 -0.89 -6.08 -7.30
CA THR A 160 -2.25 -6.02 -7.81
C THR A 160 -3.17 -5.31 -6.83
N THR A 161 -4.12 -4.58 -7.41
CA THR A 161 -5.15 -3.82 -6.69
C THR A 161 -6.52 -4.42 -7.02
N THR A 162 -7.27 -4.80 -5.98
CA THR A 162 -8.62 -5.34 -6.12
C THR A 162 -9.64 -4.39 -5.49
N LEU A 163 -10.84 -4.34 -6.08
CA LEU A 163 -11.98 -3.69 -5.44
C LEU A 163 -12.45 -4.55 -4.27
N SER A 164 -12.68 -3.94 -3.13
CA SER A 164 -13.22 -4.61 -1.95
C SER A 164 -14.32 -3.76 -1.31
N THR A 165 -15.05 -4.34 -0.38
CA THR A 165 -16.13 -3.63 0.33
C THR A 165 -15.88 -3.74 1.82
N LEU A 166 -15.90 -2.62 2.54
CA LEU A 166 -16.03 -2.65 3.98
C LEU A 166 -17.50 -2.73 4.34
N CYS A 167 -17.87 -3.73 5.12
CA CYS A 167 -19.17 -3.85 5.76
C CYS A 167 -19.07 -3.37 7.20
N TYR A 168 -20.15 -2.81 7.72
CA TYR A 168 -20.28 -2.41 9.12
C TYR A 168 -21.57 -2.98 9.71
N THR A 169 -21.56 -3.28 11.01
CA THR A 169 -22.78 -3.52 11.78
C THR A 169 -23.58 -2.22 11.93
N ASP A 170 -24.91 -2.29 11.84
CA ASP A 170 -25.77 -1.15 12.21
C ASP A 170 -26.06 -1.09 13.72
N GLU A 171 -26.94 -0.18 14.13
CA GLU A 171 -27.34 -0.01 15.53
C GLU A 171 -28.08 -1.22 16.12
N MET A 172 -28.77 -1.97 15.25
CA MET A 172 -29.45 -3.22 15.61
C MET A 172 -28.51 -4.42 15.60
N ARG A 173 -27.21 -4.20 15.36
CA ARG A 173 -26.16 -5.23 15.24
C ARG A 173 -26.39 -6.19 14.08
N ILE A 174 -27.15 -5.77 13.07
CA ILE A 174 -27.35 -6.54 11.86
C ILE A 174 -26.08 -6.42 11.01
N PRO A 175 -25.46 -7.54 10.61
CA PRO A 175 -24.23 -7.51 9.82
C PRO A 175 -24.43 -6.86 8.44
N CYS A 176 -23.44 -6.07 7.99
CA CYS A 176 -23.34 -5.47 6.67
C CYS A 176 -24.60 -4.69 6.22
N ARG A 177 -25.23 -3.96 7.14
CA ARG A 177 -26.33 -3.04 6.81
C ARG A 177 -25.84 -1.71 6.23
N ALA A 178 -24.59 -1.35 6.49
CA ALA A 178 -23.91 -0.25 5.84
C ALA A 178 -22.56 -0.71 5.31
N TRP A 179 -22.14 -0.09 4.21
CA TRP A 179 -20.93 -0.49 3.53
C TRP A 179 -20.30 0.68 2.77
N THR A 180 -19.01 0.55 2.50
CA THR A 180 -18.25 1.50 1.69
C THR A 180 -17.33 0.73 0.74
N PRO A 181 -17.30 1.08 -0.55
CA PRO A 181 -16.33 0.50 -1.46
C PRO A 181 -14.93 1.04 -1.14
N ILE A 182 -13.95 0.16 -1.17
CA ILE A 182 -12.53 0.47 -0.99
C ILE A 182 -11.70 -0.25 -2.05
N ARG A 183 -10.42 0.07 -2.12
CA ARG A 183 -9.43 -0.73 -2.84
C ARG A 183 -8.45 -1.34 -1.88
N THR A 184 -7.98 -2.55 -2.21
CA THR A 184 -6.93 -3.25 -1.46
C THR A 184 -5.80 -3.58 -2.42
N THR A 185 -4.56 -3.27 -2.04
CA THR A 185 -3.39 -3.55 -2.87
C THR A 185 -2.41 -4.45 -2.14
N HIS A 186 -1.90 -5.47 -2.83
CA HIS A 186 -0.83 -6.31 -2.31
C HIS A 186 0.55 -5.74 -2.67
N CYS A 187 1.25 -5.12 -1.74
CA CYS A 187 2.55 -4.49 -1.96
C CYS A 187 3.73 -5.47 -1.85
N GLY A 188 3.51 -6.70 -2.33
CA GLY A 188 4.44 -7.83 -2.29
C GLY A 188 4.65 -8.48 -0.92
N SER A 189 4.59 -7.73 0.17
CA SER A 189 4.84 -8.25 1.54
C SER A 189 3.88 -7.71 2.61
N PHE A 190 3.02 -6.77 2.23
CA PHE A 190 2.02 -6.15 3.08
C PHE A 190 0.81 -5.76 2.23
N LEU A 191 -0.33 -5.51 2.87
CA LEU A 191 -1.50 -4.95 2.24
C LEU A 191 -1.65 -3.47 2.60
N VAL A 192 -2.18 -2.69 1.67
CA VAL A 192 -2.69 -1.34 1.93
C VAL A 192 -4.15 -1.25 1.52
N PHE A 193 -4.90 -0.42 2.22
CA PHE A 193 -6.34 -0.25 2.03
C PHE A 193 -6.65 1.23 1.74
N GLU A 194 -7.35 1.52 0.65
CA GLU A 194 -7.82 2.86 0.31
C GLU A 194 -9.08 3.16 1.13
N LEU A 195 -8.88 3.66 2.35
CA LEU A 195 -9.95 3.88 3.30
C LEU A 195 -10.73 5.16 2.99
N ARG A 196 -12.00 5.15 3.39
CA ARG A 196 -12.92 6.29 3.29
C ARG A 196 -13.58 6.49 4.64
N SER A 197 -14.04 7.71 4.89
CA SER A 197 -14.80 8.00 6.10
C SER A 197 -16.02 7.05 6.18
N PRO A 198 -16.25 6.40 7.34
CA PRO A 198 -17.38 5.49 7.49
C PRO A 198 -18.71 6.24 7.37
N PRO A 199 -19.80 5.55 6.99
CA PRO A 199 -21.10 6.18 6.79
C PRO A 199 -21.74 6.71 8.09
N PHE A 200 -21.21 6.32 9.25
CA PHE A 200 -21.66 6.76 10.57
C PHE A 200 -20.53 6.64 11.60
N CYS A 201 -20.71 7.28 12.76
CA CYS A 201 -19.88 7.09 13.94
C CYS A 201 -20.73 6.56 15.12
N PRO A 202 -20.12 5.88 16.11
CA PRO A 202 -18.69 5.54 16.20
C PRO A 202 -18.39 4.18 15.55
N ALA A 203 -17.87 4.22 14.31
CA ALA A 203 -17.52 3.05 13.52
C ALA A 203 -16.03 2.97 13.26
N ARG A 204 -15.47 1.77 13.37
CA ARG A 204 -14.05 1.50 13.13
C ARG A 204 -13.85 0.23 12.33
N VAL A 205 -12.84 0.23 11.47
CA VAL A 205 -12.37 -1.00 10.84
C VAL A 205 -11.62 -1.85 11.86
N CYS A 206 -12.01 -3.11 11.98
CA CYS A 206 -11.33 -4.09 12.81
C CYS A 206 -10.14 -4.68 12.06
N THR A 207 -9.05 -4.85 12.78
CA THR A 207 -7.80 -5.40 12.24
C THR A 207 -7.32 -6.60 13.04
N ASP A 208 -6.48 -7.42 12.43
CA ASP A 208 -5.92 -8.64 13.03
C ASP A 208 -4.58 -8.97 12.38
N ASP A 209 -3.87 -9.93 12.97
CA ASP A 209 -2.64 -10.48 12.46
C ASP A 209 -2.92 -11.54 11.38
N TYR A 210 -2.31 -11.38 10.21
CA TYR A 210 -2.41 -12.33 9.11
C TYR A 210 -1.07 -12.56 8.43
N ASN A 211 -0.70 -13.83 8.30
CA ASN A 211 0.48 -14.20 7.54
C ASN A 211 0.15 -14.19 6.05
N LEU A 212 0.77 -13.29 5.29
CA LEU A 212 0.65 -13.19 3.82
C LEU A 212 1.44 -14.31 3.09
N ASN A 213 1.55 -15.49 3.71
CA ASN A 213 2.29 -16.65 3.18
C ASN A 213 1.41 -17.48 2.25
#